data_AF-A0A239R847-F1
#
_entry.id   AF-A0A239R847-F1
#
_cell.length_a   1.000
_cell.length_b   1.000
_cell.length_c   1.000
_cell.angle_alpha   90.00
_cell.angle_beta   90.00
_cell.angle_gamma   90.00
#
_symmetry.space_group_name_H-M   'P 1'
#
loop_
_entity.id
_entity.type
_entity.pdbx_description
1 polymer ?
#
loop_
_entity_poly.entity_id
_entity_poly.type
_entity_poly.pdbx_seq_one_letter_code
_entity_poly.pdbx_strand_id
1 'polypeptide(L)'
;MDIKRAIQVKAALTKAFSIVAVCFSMSIIFIGVFCAATNLSIEGMELVKIWLTFFILGGITFFRIMIDDTQWAKSKPFFVKNIIFMPLYLVVTLIMAVSIVGMSEILARPYLVLLYVLIFLITFTVRQLIGYIIEKAKTDLMNDALESFQKEYSWDEEE
;
A
#
# COMPACT_ATOMS: atom_id res chain seq x y z
N MET A 1 26.62 5.96 9.94
CA MET A 1 25.45 5.94 9.04
C MET A 1 25.35 7.31 8.42
N ASP A 2 25.46 7.42 7.08
CA ASP A 2 25.42 8.72 6.40
C ASP A 2 24.15 9.50 6.73
N ILE A 3 24.28 10.79 7.01
CA ILE A 3 23.16 11.70 7.34
C ILE A 3 22.05 11.59 6.27
N LYS A 4 22.44 11.44 5.00
CA LYS A 4 21.52 11.23 3.87
C LYS A 4 20.70 9.94 3.99
N ARG A 5 21.31 8.81 4.41
CA ARG A 5 20.59 7.55 4.64
C ARG A 5 19.64 7.66 5.84
N ALA A 6 20.04 8.36 6.90
CA ALA A 6 19.19 8.59 8.06
C ALA A 6 17.91 9.37 7.70
N ILE A 7 18.05 10.41 6.87
CA ILE A 7 16.91 11.21 6.37
C ILE A 7 15.98 10.36 5.50
N GLN A 8 16.53 9.54 4.60
CA GLN A 8 15.74 8.64 3.75
C GLN A 8 14.95 7.61 4.56
N VAL A 9 15.59 6.95 5.53
CA VAL A 9 14.93 5.98 6.41
C VAL A 9 13.81 6.63 7.22
N LYS A 10 14.05 7.83 7.78
CA LYS A 10 13.02 8.58 8.51
C LYS A 10 11.84 8.93 7.61
N ALA A 11 12.08 9.43 6.40
CA ALA A 11 11.02 9.76 5.45
C ALA A 11 10.20 8.53 5.05
N ALA A 12 10.87 7.40 4.78
CA ALA A 12 10.23 6.14 4.46
C ALA A 12 9.37 5.61 5.62
N LEU A 13 9.89 5.68 6.86
CA LEU A 13 9.15 5.31 8.07
C LEU A 13 7.90 6.16 8.26
N THR A 14 8.02 7.49 8.18
CA THR A 14 6.87 8.40 8.32
C THR A 14 5.81 8.11 7.27
N LYS A 15 6.22 7.93 6.00
CA LYS A 15 5.30 7.64 4.90
C LYS A 15 4.62 6.28 5.08
N ALA A 16 5.36 5.24 5.49
CA ALA A 16 4.80 3.93 5.78
C ALA A 16 3.78 4.01 6.93
N PHE A 17 4.14 4.71 8.01
CA PHE A 17 3.27 4.91 9.17
C PHE A 17 1.98 5.65 8.78
N SER A 18 2.06 6.72 7.99
CA SER A 18 0.86 7.44 7.53
C SER A 18 -0.07 6.54 6.70
N ILE A 19 0.47 5.73 5.78
CA ILE A 19 -0.33 4.80 4.98
C ILE A 19 -1.02 3.77 5.89
N VAL A 20 -0.26 3.16 6.79
CA VAL A 20 -0.76 2.10 7.68
C VAL A 20 -1.78 2.66 8.68
N ALA A 21 -1.56 3.87 9.20
CA ALA A 21 -2.50 4.56 10.08
C ALA A 21 -3.85 4.81 9.39
N VAL A 22 -3.85 5.26 8.14
CA VAL A 22 -5.08 5.42 7.35
C VAL A 22 -5.78 4.08 7.17
N CYS A 23 -5.05 3.02 6.79
CA CYS A 23 -5.61 1.69 6.64
C CYS A 23 -6.18 1.14 7.97
N PHE A 24 -5.49 1.38 9.09
CA PHE A 24 -5.91 0.98 10.42
C PHE A 24 -7.21 1.68 10.84
N SER A 25 -7.26 3.01 10.72
CA SER A 25 -8.45 3.79 11.04
C SER A 25 -9.66 3.36 10.21
N MET A 26 -9.48 3.19 8.89
CA MET A 26 -10.55 2.71 8.01
C MET A 26 -11.03 1.31 8.40
N SER A 27 -10.10 0.43 8.81
CA SER A 27 -10.45 -0.93 9.19
C SER A 27 -11.16 -0.99 10.53
N ILE A 28 -10.79 -0.16 11.51
CA ILE A 28 -11.52 -0.04 12.78
C ILE A 28 -12.96 0.40 12.53
N ILE A 29 -13.16 1.41 11.68
CA ILE A 29 -14.50 1.89 11.33
C ILE A 29 -15.30 0.75 10.69
N PHE A 30 -14.71 0.05 9.73
CA PHE A 30 -15.37 -1.07 9.04
C PHE A 30 -15.74 -2.20 10.01
N ILE A 31 -14.80 -2.58 10.88
CA ILE A 31 -15.02 -3.58 11.92
C ILE A 31 -16.14 -3.14 12.88
N GLY A 32 -16.13 -1.88 13.32
CA GLY A 32 -17.15 -1.35 14.22
C GLY A 32 -18.55 -1.38 13.60
N VAL A 33 -18.68 -0.96 12.34
CA VAL A 33 -19.93 -1.04 11.57
C VAL A 33 -20.38 -2.49 11.41
N PHE A 34 -19.46 -3.40 11.09
CA PHE A 34 -19.76 -4.82 10.94
C PHE A 34 -20.26 -5.45 12.25
N CYS A 35 -19.60 -5.18 13.39
CA CYS A 35 -20.02 -5.67 14.70
C CYS A 35 -21.40 -5.12 15.09
N ALA A 36 -21.66 -3.83 14.82
CA ALA A 36 -22.95 -3.21 15.08
C ALA A 36 -24.09 -3.82 14.22
N ALA A 37 -23.79 -4.18 12.96
CA ALA A 37 -24.78 -4.76 12.06
C ALA A 37 -25.06 -6.26 12.34
N THR A 38 -24.06 -7.00 12.82
CA THR A 38 -24.14 -8.46 12.99
C THR A 38 -24.35 -8.91 14.43
N ASN A 39 -24.28 -7.99 15.41
CA ASN A 39 -24.24 -8.29 16.85
C ASN A 39 -23.12 -9.26 17.25
N LEU A 40 -22.12 -9.47 16.39
CA LEU A 40 -20.94 -10.24 16.71
C LEU A 40 -19.99 -9.39 17.55
N SER A 41 -19.45 -10.00 18.59
CA SER A 41 -18.38 -9.39 19.39
C SER A 41 -17.05 -9.98 18.99
N ILE A 42 -16.04 -9.12 18.85
CA ILE A 42 -14.67 -9.54 18.56
C ILE A 42 -13.97 -9.80 19.88
N GLU A 43 -13.43 -11.00 20.05
CA GLU A 43 -12.64 -11.35 21.22
C GLU A 43 -11.39 -10.46 21.32
N GLY A 44 -10.98 -10.12 22.54
CA GLY A 44 -9.80 -9.27 22.77
C GLY A 44 -8.52 -9.82 22.14
N MET A 45 -8.40 -11.15 22.03
CA MET A 45 -7.25 -11.78 21.37
C MET A 45 -7.22 -11.51 19.85
N GLU A 46 -8.37 -11.45 19.19
CA GLU A 46 -8.45 -11.12 17.76
C GLU A 46 -8.11 -9.66 17.51
N LEU A 47 -8.43 -8.74 18.43
CA LEU A 47 -7.97 -7.35 18.36
C LEU A 47 -6.44 -7.23 18.38
N VAL A 48 -5.77 -8.03 19.22
CA VAL A 48 -4.29 -8.09 19.26
C VAL A 48 -3.72 -8.63 17.95
N LYS A 49 -4.32 -9.67 17.37
CA LYS A 49 -3.91 -10.23 16.07
C LYS A 49 -4.09 -9.22 14.94
N ILE A 50 -5.21 -8.49 14.93
CA ILE A 50 -5.47 -7.40 13.98
C ILE A 50 -4.38 -6.33 14.13
N TRP A 51 -4.07 -5.90 15.35
CA TRP A 51 -3.02 -4.91 15.60
C TRP A 51 -1.64 -5.36 15.11
N LEU A 52 -1.24 -6.60 15.40
CA LEU A 52 0.01 -7.20 14.89
C LEU A 52 0.02 -7.27 13.36
N THR A 53 -1.12 -7.55 12.74
CA THR A 53 -1.26 -7.58 11.27
C THR A 53 -0.97 -6.22 10.65
N PHE A 54 -1.39 -5.12 11.30
CA PHE A 54 -1.02 -3.77 10.86
C PHE A 54 0.46 -3.44 11.08
N PHE A 55 1.07 -3.96 12.15
CA PHE A 55 2.51 -3.82 12.35
C PHE A 55 3.31 -4.49 11.23
N ILE A 56 2.92 -5.72 10.85
CA ILE A 56 3.52 -6.46 9.73
C ILE A 56 3.28 -5.71 8.41
N LEU A 57 2.07 -5.20 8.18
CA LEU A 57 1.75 -4.37 7.02
C LEU A 57 2.64 -3.12 6.95
N GLY A 58 2.93 -2.52 8.10
CA GLY A 58 3.86 -1.41 8.25
C GLY A 58 5.28 -1.77 7.82
N GLY A 59 5.79 -2.91 8.29
CA GLY A 59 7.08 -3.44 7.86
C GLY A 59 7.16 -3.65 6.35
N ILE A 60 6.19 -4.34 5.76
CA ILE A 60 6.12 -4.58 4.31
C ILE A 60 6.08 -3.24 3.55
N THR A 61 5.26 -2.30 3.99
CA THR A 61 5.12 -0.98 3.35
C THR A 61 6.40 -0.16 3.43
N PHE A 62 7.09 -0.21 4.57
CA PHE A 62 8.39 0.43 4.74
C PHE A 62 9.43 -0.16 3.76
N PHE A 63 9.57 -1.48 3.70
CA PHE A 63 10.52 -2.13 2.78
C PHE A 63 10.17 -1.84 1.33
N ARG A 64 8.89 -1.80 0.97
CA ARG A 64 8.45 -1.40 -0.36
C ARG A 64 8.92 0.01 -0.70
N ILE A 65 8.68 0.99 0.17
CA ILE A 65 9.10 2.38 -0.06
C ILE A 65 10.62 2.47 -0.22
N MET A 66 11.37 1.74 0.60
CA MET A 66 12.84 1.69 0.49
C MET A 66 13.31 1.07 -0.82
N ILE A 67 12.62 0.03 -1.32
CA ILE A 67 12.95 -0.62 -2.59
C ILE A 67 12.58 0.29 -3.78
N ASP A 68 11.48 1.04 -3.71
CA ASP A 68 11.06 1.98 -4.76
C ASP A 68 12.12 3.05 -5.07
N ASP A 69 12.95 3.42 -4.08
CA ASP A 69 14.04 4.40 -4.27
C ASP A 69 15.33 3.81 -4.90
N THR A 70 15.39 2.50 -5.10
CA THR A 70 16.57 1.82 -5.67
C THR A 70 16.69 2.01 -7.19
N GLN A 71 17.92 1.93 -7.71
CA GLN A 71 18.17 1.96 -9.15
C GLN A 71 17.44 0.83 -9.90
N TRP A 72 17.31 -0.33 -9.25
CA TRP A 72 16.55 -1.44 -9.80
C TRP A 72 15.08 -1.06 -10.02
N ALA A 73 14.40 -0.50 -9.01
CA ALA A 73 12.98 -0.16 -9.11
C ALA A 73 12.71 0.94 -10.15
N LYS A 74 13.60 1.93 -10.27
CA LYS A 74 13.50 3.01 -11.27
C LYS A 74 13.58 2.50 -12.70
N SER A 75 14.24 1.37 -12.95
CA SER A 75 14.38 0.78 -14.29
C SER A 75 13.19 -0.09 -14.71
N LYS A 76 12.23 -0.36 -13.81
CA LYS A 76 11.15 -1.33 -14.05
C LYS A 76 9.79 -0.65 -14.23
N PRO A 77 8.89 -1.23 -15.05
CA PRO A 77 7.52 -0.73 -15.16
C PRO A 77 6.80 -0.73 -13.80
N PHE A 78 5.91 0.25 -13.60
CA PHE A 78 5.18 0.46 -12.35
C PHE A 78 4.50 -0.80 -11.79
N PHE A 79 3.92 -1.62 -12.66
CA PHE A 79 3.23 -2.84 -12.26
C PHE A 79 4.19 -3.93 -11.77
N VAL A 80 5.37 -4.04 -12.38
CA VAL A 80 6.36 -5.10 -12.05
C VAL A 80 6.92 -4.91 -10.64
N LYS A 81 7.25 -3.67 -10.26
CA LYS A 81 7.71 -3.36 -8.89
C LYS A 81 6.65 -3.70 -7.83
N ASN A 82 5.37 -3.60 -8.18
CA ASN A 82 4.28 -3.81 -7.24
C ASN A 82 3.79 -5.27 -7.14
N ILE A 83 3.92 -6.06 -8.21
CA ILE A 83 3.55 -7.49 -8.22
C ILE A 83 4.38 -8.30 -7.22
N ILE A 84 5.65 -7.94 -6.99
CA ILE A 84 6.52 -8.66 -6.05
C ILE A 84 6.01 -8.58 -4.60
N PHE A 85 5.37 -7.48 -4.22
CA PHE A 85 4.78 -7.32 -2.89
C PHE A 85 3.35 -7.85 -2.79
N MET A 86 2.73 -8.20 -3.92
CA MET A 86 1.33 -8.66 -3.97
C MET A 86 1.10 -9.90 -3.09
N PRO A 87 1.93 -10.97 -3.11
CA PRO A 87 1.72 -12.13 -2.25
C PRO A 87 1.78 -11.77 -0.76
N LEU A 88 2.69 -10.88 -0.37
CA LEU A 88 2.82 -10.43 1.02
C LEU A 88 1.58 -9.66 1.48
N TYR A 89 1.06 -8.77 0.64
CA TYR A 89 -0.19 -8.06 0.94
C TYR A 89 -1.39 -9.01 0.97
N LEU A 90 -1.45 -10.01 0.08
CA LEU A 90 -2.52 -11.01 0.08
C LEU A 90 -2.53 -11.82 1.38
N VAL A 91 -1.36 -12.30 1.83
CA VAL A 91 -1.25 -13.03 3.10
C VAL A 91 -1.74 -12.18 4.27
N VAL A 92 -1.34 -10.92 4.35
CA VAL A 92 -1.81 -9.97 5.36
C VAL A 92 -3.33 -9.79 5.32
N THR A 93 -3.91 -9.64 4.13
CA THR A 93 -5.36 -9.52 3.96
C THR A 93 -6.10 -10.78 4.40
N LEU A 94 -5.59 -11.96 4.06
CA LEU A 94 -6.20 -13.24 4.46
C LEU A 94 -6.14 -13.44 5.98
N ILE A 95 -5.00 -13.16 6.62
CA ILE A 95 -4.87 -13.22 8.09
C ILE A 95 -5.90 -12.29 8.74
N MET A 96 -6.03 -11.06 8.22
CA MET A 96 -6.98 -10.10 8.75
C MET A 96 -8.44 -10.56 8.57
N ALA A 97 -8.78 -11.13 7.41
CA ALA A 97 -10.11 -11.65 7.15
C ALA A 97 -10.45 -12.83 8.10
N VAL A 98 -9.51 -13.74 8.31
CA VAL A 98 -9.63 -14.85 9.27
C VAL A 98 -9.84 -14.34 10.69
N SER A 99 -9.13 -13.29 11.10
CA SER A 99 -9.29 -12.72 12.44
C SER A 99 -10.61 -11.98 12.67
N ILE A 100 -11.26 -11.50 11.60
CA ILE A 100 -12.57 -10.84 11.71
C ILE A 100 -13.71 -11.86 11.71
N VAL A 101 -13.64 -12.86 10.82
CA VAL A 101 -14.75 -13.81 10.59
C VAL A 101 -14.61 -15.09 11.40
N GLY A 102 -13.40 -15.40 11.88
CA GLY A 102 -13.09 -16.60 12.63
C GLY A 102 -12.72 -17.78 11.73
N MET A 103 -11.79 -18.61 12.21
CA MET A 103 -11.30 -19.78 11.48
C MET A 103 -12.39 -20.84 11.28
N SER A 104 -13.28 -21.00 12.25
CA SER A 104 -14.40 -21.96 12.20
C SER A 104 -15.35 -21.68 11.02
N GLU A 105 -15.68 -20.41 10.81
CA GLU A 105 -16.58 -19.99 9.74
C GLU A 105 -15.93 -20.16 8.36
N ILE A 106 -14.63 -19.91 8.24
CA ILE A 106 -13.86 -20.15 7.01
C ILE A 106 -13.78 -21.64 6.68
N LEU A 107 -13.56 -22.50 7.68
CA LEU A 107 -13.55 -23.95 7.49
C LEU A 107 -14.92 -24.48 7.09
N ALA A 108 -16.00 -23.93 7.66
CA ALA A 108 -17.36 -24.29 7.29
C ALA A 108 -17.77 -23.80 5.89
N ARG A 109 -17.21 -22.66 5.44
CA ARG A 109 -17.55 -22.00 4.19
C ARG A 109 -16.29 -21.60 3.43
N PRO A 110 -15.57 -22.56 2.83
CA PRO A 110 -14.27 -22.30 2.18
C PRO A 110 -14.36 -21.33 0.99
N TYR A 111 -15.54 -21.17 0.39
CA TYR A 111 -15.77 -20.18 -0.67
C TYR A 111 -15.54 -18.73 -0.20
N LEU A 112 -15.60 -18.46 1.11
CA LEU A 112 -15.27 -17.15 1.67
C LEU A 112 -13.81 -16.76 1.40
N VAL A 113 -12.88 -17.73 1.40
CA VAL A 113 -11.48 -17.46 1.04
C VAL A 113 -11.37 -16.93 -0.38
N LEU A 114 -12.09 -17.55 -1.33
CA LEU A 114 -12.10 -17.13 -2.72
C LEU A 114 -12.72 -15.73 -2.89
N LEU A 115 -13.76 -15.43 -2.12
CA LEU A 115 -14.35 -14.08 -2.07
C LEU A 115 -13.33 -13.04 -1.59
N TYR A 116 -12.59 -13.32 -0.51
CA TYR A 116 -11.56 -12.39 0.00
C TYR A 116 -10.40 -12.21 -0.99
N VAL A 117 -9.97 -13.28 -1.66
CA VAL A 117 -8.97 -13.19 -2.73
C VAL A 117 -9.49 -12.29 -3.86
N LEU A 118 -10.73 -12.46 -4.29
CA LEU A 118 -11.32 -11.64 -5.35
C LEU A 118 -11.42 -10.16 -4.97
N ILE A 119 -11.90 -9.87 -3.75
CA ILE A 119 -11.93 -8.51 -3.20
C ILE A 119 -10.53 -7.91 -3.14
N PHE A 120 -9.53 -8.69 -2.70
CA PHE A 120 -8.14 -8.28 -2.71
C PHE A 120 -7.65 -7.95 -4.13
N LEU A 121 -7.90 -8.82 -5.12
CA LEU A 121 -7.46 -8.59 -6.49
C LEU A 121 -8.05 -7.31 -7.08
N ILE A 122 -9.34 -7.05 -6.85
CA ILE A 122 -10.03 -5.84 -7.31
C ILE A 122 -9.41 -4.61 -6.64
N THR A 123 -9.33 -4.60 -5.31
CA THR A 123 -8.79 -3.46 -4.55
C THR A 123 -7.32 -3.20 -4.85
N PHE A 124 -6.52 -4.26 -5.02
CA PHE A 124 -5.13 -4.17 -5.44
C PHE A 124 -5.02 -3.54 -6.83
N THR A 125 -5.80 -4.01 -7.81
CA THR A 125 -5.80 -3.50 -9.19
C THR A 125 -6.21 -2.02 -9.24
N VAL A 126 -7.27 -1.64 -8.53
CA VAL A 126 -7.70 -0.24 -8.43
C VAL A 126 -6.58 0.63 -7.83
N ARG A 127 -5.94 0.16 -6.76
CA ARG A 127 -4.80 0.87 -6.15
C ARG A 127 -3.61 0.98 -7.10
N GLN A 128 -3.33 -0.03 -7.92
CA GLN A 128 -2.30 0.04 -8.96
C GLN A 128 -2.63 1.13 -9.98
N LEU A 129 -3.87 1.17 -10.46
CA LEU A 129 -4.32 2.14 -11.46
C LEU A 129 -4.22 3.58 -10.93
N ILE A 130 -4.70 3.82 -9.70
CA ILE A 130 -4.57 5.14 -9.05
C ILE A 130 -3.11 5.52 -8.89
N GLY A 131 -2.26 4.60 -8.42
CA GLY A 131 -0.83 4.87 -8.25
C GLY A 131 -0.13 5.19 -9.58
N TYR A 132 -0.47 4.47 -10.64
CA TYR A 132 0.03 4.73 -11.98
C TYR A 132 -0.38 6.11 -12.49
N ILE A 133 -1.64 6.52 -12.32
CA ILE A 133 -2.13 7.85 -12.72
C ILE A 133 -1.37 8.95 -11.97
N ILE A 134 -1.15 8.79 -10.67
CA ILE A 134 -0.40 9.77 -9.86
C ILE A 134 1.06 9.85 -10.31
N GLU A 135 1.70 8.72 -10.61
CA GLU A 135 3.10 8.70 -11.08
C GLU A 135 3.20 9.32 -12.48
N LYS A 136 2.25 9.00 -13.37
CA LYS A 136 2.16 9.62 -14.70
C LYS A 136 1.99 11.14 -14.61
N ALA A 137 1.07 11.63 -13.78
CA ALA A 137 0.86 13.07 -13.61
C ALA A 137 2.13 13.81 -13.13
N LYS A 138 2.95 13.18 -12.30
CA LYS A 138 4.25 13.75 -11.89
C LYS A 138 5.27 13.79 -13.02
N THR A 139 5.29 12.74 -13.85
CA THR A 139 6.17 12.69 -15.02
C THR A 139 5.76 13.73 -16.06
N ASP A 140 4.45 13.88 -16.31
CA ASP A 140 3.92 14.87 -17.26
C ASP A 140 4.31 16.29 -16.81
N LEU A 141 4.10 16.64 -15.54
CA LEU A 141 4.53 17.93 -14.97
C LEU A 141 6.05 18.18 -15.10
N MET A 142 6.86 17.13 -14.97
CA MET A 142 8.32 17.26 -15.11
C MET A 142 8.74 17.45 -16.56
N ASN A 143 8.07 16.79 -17.50
CA ASN A 143 8.30 16.98 -18.93
C ASN A 143 7.89 18.39 -19.36
N ASP A 144 6.76 18.89 -18.89
CA ASP A 144 6.31 20.26 -19.17
C ASP A 144 7.33 21.29 -18.66
N ALA A 145 7.90 21.08 -17.47
CA ALA A 145 8.94 21.93 -16.90
C ALA A 145 10.28 21.86 -17.68
N LEU A 146 10.63 20.68 -18.21
CA LEU A 146 11.81 20.52 -19.07
C LEU A 146 11.61 21.21 -20.42
N GLU A 147 10.41 21.12 -21.00
CA GLU A 147 10.07 21.78 -22.26
C GLU A 147 10.08 23.31 -22.10
N SER A 148 9.55 23.83 -20.99
CA SER A 148 9.62 25.28 -20.71
C SER A 148 11.07 25.73 -20.52
N PHE A 149 11.88 24.98 -19.78
CA PHE A 149 13.30 25.30 -19.57
C PHE A 149 14.09 25.28 -20.88
N GLN A 150 13.85 24.28 -21.74
CA GLN A 150 14.48 24.20 -23.05
C GLN A 150 14.08 25.37 -23.94
N LYS A 151 12.80 25.77 -23.96
CA LYS A 151 12.35 26.95 -24.71
C LYS A 151 13.03 28.23 -24.22
N GLU A 152 13.14 28.39 -22.90
CA GLU A 152 13.76 29.57 -22.27
C GLU A 152 15.27 29.68 -22.60
N TYR A 153 16.00 28.55 -22.64
CA TYR A 153 17.44 28.54 -22.94
C TYR A 153 17.78 28.40 -24.43
N SER A 154 16.89 27.84 -25.26
CA SER A 154 17.10 27.77 -26.71
C SER A 154 17.00 29.13 -27.41
N TRP A 155 16.43 30.14 -26.74
CA TRP A 155 16.38 31.51 -27.23
C TRP A 155 17.68 32.30 -26.99
N ASP A 156 18.56 31.83 -26.10
CA ASP A 156 19.86 32.48 -25.79
C ASP A 156 21.02 31.98 -26.66
N GLU A 157 20.81 31.02 -27.58
CA GLU A 157 21.84 30.49 -28.48
C GLU A 157 21.78 31.06 -29.92
N GLU A 158 20.82 31.95 -30.24
CA GLU A 158 20.64 32.55 -31.57
C GLU A 158 20.96 34.07 -31.69
N GLU A 159 21.57 34.70 -30.68
CA GLU A 159 22.20 36.05 -30.80
C GLU A 159 23.74 35.97 -30.85
#